data_AF-A0A914YGN6-F1
#
_entry.id   AF-A0A914YGN6-F1
#
_cell.length_a   1.000
_cell.length_b   1.000
_cell.length_c   1.000
_cell.angle_alpha   90.00
_cell.angle_beta   90.00
_cell.angle_gamma   90.00
#
_symmetry.space_group_name_H-M   'P 1'
#
loop_
_entity.id
_entity.type
_entity.pdbx_description
1 polymer ?
#
loop_
_entity_poly.entity_id
_entity_poly.type
_entity_poly.pdbx_seq_one_letter_code
_entity_poly.pdbx_strand_id
1 'polypeptide(L)'
;MADNGFLPPLFTYANRKVLEYTCQTAYFVSIVVVQWADLIISKTRRNSIVQQGMSNWTLNFGLVFETVLAAVLCYCPGTDHGLRMYGLKFTWWFCALPFAILIFIYDEARRCCIRTWPGGWVERETYY
;
A
#
# COMPACT_ATOMS: atom_id res chain seq x y z
N MET A 1 36.86 4.81 -34.75
CA MET A 1 37.81 4.09 -33.89
C MET A 1 37.68 4.65 -32.48
N ALA A 2 36.74 4.10 -31.70
CA ALA A 2 36.72 4.14 -30.25
C ALA A 2 35.69 3.09 -29.82
N ASP A 3 36.20 2.14 -29.05
CA ASP A 3 35.59 0.91 -28.57
C ASP A 3 34.26 1.13 -27.82
N ASN A 4 33.44 0.08 -27.72
CA ASN A 4 32.51 -0.24 -26.62
C ASN A 4 31.42 -1.25 -27.05
N GLY A 5 31.84 -2.38 -27.60
CA GLY A 5 31.03 -3.59 -27.60
C GLY A 5 31.08 -4.28 -26.23
N PHE A 6 30.27 -3.85 -25.25
CA PHE A 6 30.01 -4.66 -24.04
C PHE A 6 28.80 -4.25 -23.17
N LEU A 7 28.02 -3.21 -23.47
CA LEU A 7 26.84 -2.87 -22.65
C LEU A 7 25.64 -2.58 -23.56
N PRO A 8 24.48 -3.27 -23.40
CA PRO A 8 23.28 -2.86 -24.11
C PRO A 8 22.96 -1.40 -23.73
N PRO A 9 22.57 -0.53 -24.67
CA PRO A 9 22.29 0.88 -24.38
C PRO A 9 21.17 0.95 -23.34
N LEU A 10 21.57 1.27 -22.10
CA LEU A 10 20.74 1.20 -20.88
C LEU A 10 19.43 2.00 -21.01
N PHE A 11 19.38 2.99 -21.91
CA PHE A 11 18.32 3.99 -22.08
C PHE A 11 17.59 3.98 -23.44
N THR A 12 17.38 2.81 -24.07
CA THR A 12 16.55 2.71 -25.28
C THR A 12 15.06 2.99 -24.98
N TYR A 13 14.28 3.53 -25.94
CA TYR A 13 12.85 3.85 -25.77
C TYR A 13 12.03 2.67 -25.22
N ALA A 14 12.32 1.46 -25.69
CA ALA A 14 11.69 0.23 -25.20
C ALA A 14 11.94 0.00 -23.70
N ASN A 15 13.19 0.18 -23.23
CA ASN A 15 13.55 0.02 -21.82
C ASN A 15 12.83 1.04 -20.93
N ARG A 16 12.67 2.29 -21.41
CA ARG A 16 11.93 3.33 -20.68
C ARG A 16 10.46 2.97 -20.51
N LYS A 17 9.83 2.39 -21.54
CA LYS A 17 8.44 1.95 -21.47
C LYS A 17 8.24 0.77 -20.53
N VAL A 18 9.15 -0.20 -20.52
CA VAL A 18 9.13 -1.29 -19.53
C VAL A 18 9.24 -0.75 -18.11
N LEU A 19 10.10 0.25 -17.87
CA LEU A 19 10.24 0.87 -16.56
C LEU A 19 8.98 1.65 -16.15
N GLU A 20 8.39 2.43 -17.05
CA GLU A 20 7.14 3.18 -16.82
C GLU A 20 6.00 2.27 -16.34
N TYR A 21 5.82 1.14 -17.03
CA TYR A 21 4.83 0.11 -16.69
C TYR A 21 5.12 -0.58 -15.36
N THR A 22 6.38 -0.87 -15.08
CA THR A 22 6.80 -1.44 -13.80
C THR A 22 6.49 -0.47 -12.65
N CYS A 23 6.77 0.83 -12.82
CA CYS A 23 6.47 1.86 -11.83
C CYS A 23 4.96 2.03 -11.59
N GLN A 24 4.14 2.04 -12.65
CA GLN A 24 2.67 2.13 -12.51
C GLN A 24 2.11 0.94 -11.72
N THR A 25 2.62 -0.25 -12.00
CA THR A 25 2.23 -1.47 -11.28
C THR A 25 2.66 -1.41 -9.81
N ALA A 26 3.89 -0.96 -9.54
CA ALA A 26 4.39 -0.79 -8.17
C ALA A 26 3.59 0.25 -7.38
N TYR A 27 3.20 1.36 -8.03
CA TYR A 27 2.36 2.39 -7.42
C TYR A 27 0.97 1.85 -7.06
N PHE A 28 0.34 1.09 -7.95
CA PHE A 28 -0.94 0.43 -7.68
C PHE A 28 -0.87 -0.52 -6.47
N VAL A 29 0.14 -1.41 -6.43
CA VAL A 29 0.35 -2.31 -5.28
C VAL A 29 0.57 -1.52 -3.99
N SER A 30 1.29 -0.40 -4.06
CA SER A 30 1.53 0.46 -2.90
C SER A 30 0.23 1.06 -2.36
N ILE A 31 -0.70 1.47 -3.24
CA ILE A 31 -2.02 1.95 -2.85
C ILE A 31 -2.80 0.85 -2.13
N VAL A 32 -2.82 -0.39 -2.65
CA VAL A 32 -3.53 -1.52 -2.02
C VAL A 32 -2.98 -1.81 -0.61
N VAL A 33 -1.65 -1.78 -0.43
CA VAL A 33 -1.03 -1.99 0.89
C VAL A 33 -1.38 -0.86 1.87
N VAL A 34 -1.42 0.39 1.40
CA VAL A 34 -1.86 1.53 2.22
C VAL A 34 -3.33 1.39 2.60
N GLN A 35 -4.20 0.93 1.68
CA GLN A 35 -5.61 0.67 1.96
C GLN A 35 -5.80 -0.36 3.08
N TRP A 36 -4.96 -1.39 3.16
CA TRP A 36 -5.01 -2.34 4.28
C TRP A 36 -4.80 -1.64 5.63
N ALA A 37 -3.83 -0.74 5.71
CA ALA A 37 -3.57 0.04 6.92
C ALA A 37 -4.73 1.00 7.24
N ASP A 38 -5.21 1.74 6.25
CA ASP A 38 -6.33 2.68 6.40
C ASP A 38 -7.64 1.98 6.82
N LEU A 39 -7.95 0.79 6.27
CA LEU A 39 -9.10 -0.02 6.67
C LEU A 39 -9.00 -0.46 8.13
N ILE A 40 -7.82 -0.91 8.56
CA ILE A 40 -7.56 -1.31 9.95
C ILE A 40 -7.72 -0.11 10.90
N ILE A 41 -7.24 1.06 10.49
CA ILE A 41 -7.32 2.32 11.25
C ILE A 41 -8.76 2.80 11.36
N SER A 42 -9.48 2.93 10.24
CA SER A 42 -10.86 3.42 10.17
C SER A 42 -11.83 2.60 11.03
N LYS A 43 -11.53 1.33 11.28
CA LYS A 43 -12.34 0.42 12.11
C LYS A 43 -12.53 0.89 13.55
N THR A 44 -11.59 1.65 14.09
CA THR A 44 -11.58 2.04 15.50
C THR A 44 -11.40 3.56 15.55
N ARG A 45 -12.27 4.34 16.20
CA ARG A 45 -12.09 5.81 16.29
C ARG A 45 -11.47 6.29 17.61
N ARG A 46 -11.51 5.46 18.66
CA ARG A 46 -11.00 5.79 20.01
C ARG A 46 -10.33 4.60 20.71
N ASN A 47 -10.92 3.42 20.62
CA ASN A 47 -10.38 2.23 21.29
C ASN A 47 -9.16 1.68 20.55
N SER A 48 -8.28 0.98 21.29
CA SER A 48 -7.09 0.38 20.68
C SER A 48 -7.51 -0.82 19.87
N ILE A 49 -6.88 -1.01 18.72
CA ILE A 49 -7.09 -2.18 17.87
C ILE A 49 -6.87 -3.49 18.66
N VAL A 50 -5.93 -3.47 19.61
CA VAL A 50 -5.58 -4.61 20.47
C VAL A 50 -6.69 -4.94 21.49
N GLN A 51 -7.42 -3.94 21.98
CA GLN A 51 -8.50 -4.14 22.95
C GLN A 51 -9.84 -4.50 22.30
N GLN A 52 -10.11 -4.01 21.09
CA GLN A 52 -11.43 -4.16 20.47
C GLN A 52 -11.63 -5.52 19.78
N GLY A 53 -10.56 -6.20 19.39
CA GLY A 53 -10.62 -7.52 18.74
C GLY A 53 -11.17 -7.50 17.30
N MET A 54 -10.87 -8.57 16.55
CA MET A 54 -11.09 -8.65 15.10
C MET A 54 -12.45 -9.24 14.67
N SER A 55 -13.54 -8.91 15.37
CA SER A 55 -14.86 -9.58 15.17
C SER A 55 -15.69 -9.10 13.96
N ASN A 56 -15.21 -8.14 13.16
CA ASN A 56 -16.01 -7.59 12.04
C ASN A 56 -15.77 -8.43 10.77
N TRP A 57 -16.68 -9.38 10.52
CA TRP A 57 -16.64 -10.27 9.35
C TRP A 57 -16.69 -9.52 8.01
N THR A 58 -17.50 -8.45 7.90
CA THR A 58 -17.63 -7.67 6.66
C THR A 58 -16.32 -6.97 6.29
N LEU A 59 -15.58 -6.46 7.29
CA LEU A 59 -14.30 -5.80 7.06
C LEU A 59 -13.21 -6.80 6.66
N ASN A 60 -13.15 -7.95 7.33
CA ASN A 60 -12.21 -9.01 6.97
C ASN A 60 -12.49 -9.53 5.54
N PHE A 61 -13.77 -9.65 5.15
CA PHE A 61 -14.15 -9.99 3.79
C PHE A 61 -13.72 -8.92 2.78
N GLY A 62 -13.88 -7.64 3.10
CA GLY A 62 -13.42 -6.54 2.25
C GLY A 62 -11.91 -6.58 2.01
N LEU A 63 -11.13 -6.81 3.07
CA LEU A 63 -9.66 -6.91 2.98
C LEU A 63 -9.24 -8.10 2.11
N VAL A 64 -9.87 -9.26 2.29
CA VAL A 64 -9.63 -10.45 1.44
C VAL A 64 -10.03 -10.16 0.00
N PHE A 65 -11.19 -9.55 -0.25
CA PHE A 65 -11.65 -9.20 -1.59
C PHE A 65 -10.69 -8.24 -2.29
N GLU A 66 -10.20 -7.21 -1.62
CA GLU A 66 -9.18 -6.30 -2.15
C GLU A 66 -7.88 -7.05 -2.49
N THR A 67 -7.42 -7.94 -1.60
CA THR A 67 -6.21 -8.74 -1.88
C THR A 67 -6.38 -9.62 -3.11
N VAL A 68 -7.56 -10.24 -3.27
CA VAL A 68 -7.88 -11.11 -4.40
C VAL A 68 -7.99 -10.27 -5.68
N LEU A 69 -8.64 -9.11 -5.63
CA LEU A 69 -8.77 -8.21 -6.77
C LEU A 69 -7.39 -7.69 -7.22
N ALA A 70 -6.52 -7.31 -6.28
CA ALA A 70 -5.16 -6.92 -6.57
C ALA A 70 -4.33 -8.08 -7.17
N ALA A 71 -4.46 -9.29 -6.62
CA ALA A 71 -3.79 -10.48 -7.14
C ALA A 71 -4.30 -10.83 -8.55
N VAL A 72 -5.61 -10.79 -8.79
CA VAL A 72 -6.21 -11.00 -10.11
C VAL A 72 -5.67 -9.96 -11.10
N LEU A 73 -5.62 -8.67 -10.73
CA LEU A 73 -5.09 -7.64 -11.62
C LEU A 73 -3.59 -7.81 -11.91
N CYS A 74 -2.79 -8.19 -10.92
CA CYS A 74 -1.35 -8.39 -11.09
C CYS A 74 -0.97 -9.68 -11.82
N TYR A 75 -1.78 -10.74 -11.71
CA TYR A 75 -1.43 -12.08 -12.20
C TYR A 75 -2.32 -12.61 -13.33
N CYS A 76 -3.47 -12.00 -13.64
CA CYS A 76 -4.28 -12.43 -14.78
C CYS A 76 -3.69 -11.93 -16.11
N PRO A 77 -3.42 -12.84 -17.06
CA PRO A 77 -2.96 -12.49 -18.40
C PRO A 77 -4.10 -11.81 -19.18
N GLY A 78 -3.92 -10.53 -19.51
CA GLY A 78 -4.93 -9.68 -20.14
C GLY A 78 -4.81 -8.22 -19.70
N THR A 79 -4.33 -7.99 -18.47
CA THR A 79 -3.99 -6.67 -17.93
C THR A 79 -2.77 -6.06 -18.64
N ASP A 80 -1.89 -6.87 -19.23
CA ASP A 80 -0.77 -6.40 -20.07
C ASP A 80 -1.23 -5.58 -21.29
N HIS A 81 -2.36 -5.94 -21.91
CA HIS A 81 -2.89 -5.24 -23.09
C HIS A 81 -3.78 -4.04 -22.73
N GLY A 82 -4.52 -4.11 -21.61
CA GLY A 82 -5.42 -3.03 -21.17
C GLY A 82 -4.78 -1.98 -20.25
N LEU A 83 -3.91 -2.42 -19.33
CA LEU A 83 -3.32 -1.61 -18.25
C LEU A 83 -1.78 -1.62 -18.26
N ARG A 84 -1.13 -2.41 -19.14
CA ARG A 84 0.33 -2.48 -19.31
C ARG A 84 1.05 -2.71 -17.98
N MET A 85 0.58 -3.67 -17.18
CA MET A 85 1.20 -4.00 -15.90
C MET A 85 2.13 -5.21 -16.07
N TYR A 86 3.43 -5.00 -15.89
CA TYR A 86 4.41 -6.11 -15.90
C TYR A 86 4.38 -6.85 -14.56
N GLY A 87 4.51 -8.18 -14.62
CA GLY A 87 4.53 -9.06 -13.45
C GLY A 87 5.49 -8.57 -12.35
N LEU A 88 4.91 -8.09 -11.25
CA LEU A 88 5.67 -7.49 -10.16
C LEU A 88 6.27 -8.59 -9.26
N LYS A 89 7.57 -8.52 -9.00
CA LYS A 89 8.21 -9.38 -8.01
C LYS A 89 7.66 -9.08 -6.61
N PHE A 90 7.49 -10.12 -5.79
CA PHE A 90 6.99 -10.00 -4.41
C PHE A 90 7.83 -9.01 -3.56
N THR A 91 9.09 -8.79 -3.91
CA THR A 91 9.98 -7.80 -3.27
C THR A 91 9.42 -6.37 -3.27
N TRP A 92 8.64 -5.99 -4.28
CA TRP A 92 8.06 -4.64 -4.37
C TRP A 92 6.92 -4.42 -3.38
N TRP A 93 6.23 -5.49 -2.95
CA TRP A 93 5.21 -5.41 -1.91
C TRP A 93 5.82 -4.97 -0.57
N PHE A 94 7.06 -5.41 -0.29
CA PHE A 94 7.78 -5.00 0.92
C PHE A 94 8.16 -3.52 0.95
N CYS A 95 8.21 -2.84 -0.20
CA CYS A 95 8.55 -1.41 -0.25
C CYS A 95 7.44 -0.54 0.37
N ALA A 96 6.17 -0.96 0.26
CA ALA A 96 5.02 -0.26 0.82
C ALA A 96 4.76 -0.58 2.30
N LEU A 97 5.20 -1.76 2.78
CA LEU A 97 5.05 -2.18 4.17
C LEU A 97 5.61 -1.20 5.23
N PRO A 98 6.82 -0.61 5.09
CA PRO A 98 7.32 0.34 6.09
C PRO A 98 6.43 1.59 6.19
N PHE A 99 5.82 2.04 5.09
CA PHE A 99 4.87 3.14 5.10
C PHE A 99 3.57 2.77 5.82
N ALA A 100 3.03 1.58 5.54
CA ALA A 100 1.86 1.06 6.26
C ALA A 100 2.08 0.95 7.77
N ILE A 101 3.26 0.46 8.19
CA ILE A 101 3.64 0.37 9.61
C ILE A 101 3.75 1.76 10.24
N LEU A 102 4.33 2.74 9.53
CA LEU A 102 4.45 4.11 10.03
C LEU A 102 3.09 4.76 10.26
N ILE A 103 2.15 4.61 9.32
CA ILE A 103 0.78 5.11 9.46
C ILE A 103 0.10 4.45 10.67
N PHE A 104 0.27 3.13 10.83
CA PHE A 104 -0.27 2.38 11.97
C PHE A 104 0.28 2.88 13.32
N ILE A 105 1.60 3.08 13.44
CA ILE A 105 2.23 3.62 14.65
C ILE A 105 1.73 5.03 14.94
N TYR A 106 1.65 5.89 13.92
CA TYR A 106 1.18 7.26 14.07
C TYR A 106 -0.25 7.32 14.60
N ASP A 107 -1.15 6.49 14.07
CA ASP A 107 -2.56 6.46 14.49
C ASP A 107 -2.75 5.86 15.90
N GLU A 108 -2.06 4.77 16.25
CA GLU A 108 -2.09 4.26 17.63
C GLU A 108 -1.47 5.25 18.62
N ALA A 109 -0.40 5.96 18.24
CA ALA A 109 0.18 7.02 19.07
C ALA A 109 -0.81 8.19 19.28
N ARG A 110 -1.48 8.66 18.21
CA ARG A 110 -2.54 9.68 18.30
C ARG A 110 -3.66 9.24 19.24
N ARG A 111 -4.13 7.99 19.12
CA ARG A 111 -5.19 7.44 19.98
C ARG A 111 -4.74 7.27 21.43
N CYS A 112 -3.48 6.88 21.65
CA CYS A 112 -2.88 6.79 22.98
C CYS A 112 -2.83 8.16 23.66
N CYS A 113 -2.43 9.21 22.91
CA CYS A 113 -2.46 10.58 23.40
C CYS A 113 -3.88 11.04 23.75
N ILE A 114 -4.89 10.74 22.92
CA ILE A 114 -6.31 11.09 23.19
C ILE A 114 -6.83 10.38 24.45
N ARG A 115 -6.46 9.11 24.69
CA ARG A 115 -6.87 8.40 25.92
C ARG A 115 -6.18 8.90 27.17
N THR A 116 -4.91 9.32 27.05
CA THR A 116 -4.11 9.78 28.19
C THR A 116 -4.50 11.21 28.61
N TRP A 117 -4.93 12.05 27.66
CA TRP A 117 -5.29 13.45 27.88
C TRP A 117 -6.71 13.79 27.38
N PRO A 118 -7.77 13.33 28.06
CA PRO A 118 -9.14 13.69 27.71
C PRO A 118 -9.37 15.19 27.88
N GLY A 119 -9.73 15.89 26.79
CA GLY A 119 -9.97 17.34 26.73
C GLY A 119 -8.82 18.19 26.19
N GLY A 120 -7.72 17.59 25.72
CA GLY A 120 -6.56 18.29 25.16
C GLY A 120 -6.79 18.86 23.74
N TRP A 121 -5.91 19.78 23.31
CA TRP A 121 -5.95 20.42 21.97
C TRP A 121 -6.01 19.41 20.81
N VAL A 122 -5.34 18.25 20.95
CA VAL A 122 -5.36 17.17 19.95
C VAL A 122 -6.76 16.56 19.77
N GLU A 123 -7.53 16.39 20.85
CA GLU A 123 -8.92 15.92 20.77
C GLU A 123 -9.86 16.97 20.18
N ARG A 124 -9.54 18.27 20.33
CA ARG A 124 -10.38 19.35 19.81
C ARG A 124 -10.15 19.63 18.32
N GLU A 125 -8.92 19.42 17.82
CA GLU A 125 -8.54 19.71 16.43
C GLU A 125 -8.53 18.48 15.50
N THR A 126 -8.27 17.27 16.02
CA THR A 126 -8.16 16.07 15.16
C THR A 126 -9.31 15.07 15.32
N TYR A 127 -10.40 15.43 15.99
CA TYR A 127 -11.53 14.53 16.20
C TYR A 127 -12.61 14.72 15.12
N TYR A 128 -12.39 14.06 13.98
CA TYR A 128 -13.39 13.76 12.94
C TYR A 128 -13.40 12.25 12.69
#